data_AF-A0A519TUA4-F1
#
_entry.id   AF-A0A519TUA4-F1
#
_cell.length_a   1.000
_cell.length_b   1.000
_cell.length_c   1.000
_cell.angle_alpha   90.00
_cell.angle_beta   90.00
_cell.angle_gamma   90.00
#
_symmetry.space_group_name_H-M   'P 1'
#
loop_
_entity.id
_entity.type
_entity.pdbx_description
1 polymer ?
#
loop_
_entity_poly.entity_id
_entity_poly.type
_entity_poly.pdbx_seq_one_letter_code
_entity_poly.pdbx_strand_id
1 'polypeptide(L)'
;MAKFSKGILGPISGKIGPVIGSSWKNIAYLKTADIKKKSNKGPSPAQQAHHKKFGFITRWLKPLHPYIVTGYRNLAKSNTEVNLAFSDIYHHAITGVYPDLIINYENVRISKGNLPGLDEVQAKLSSSNTLTLTWETSYEHGASFDDLLMLVILNDELSLADGFTGGIKRTAKTCSFSFNEVLVGHPFHAYVSMVSLDGRRVSYSQYLGKIEPISESGV
;
A
#
# COMPACT_ATOMS: atom_id res chain seq x y z
N MET A 1 -13.36 -33.27 -3.75
CA MET A 1 -14.83 -33.45 -3.81
C MET A 1 -15.45 -32.11 -4.21
N ALA A 2 -16.35 -32.09 -5.18
CA ALA A 2 -17.05 -30.86 -5.58
C ALA A 2 -18.33 -30.67 -4.79
N LYS A 3 -18.76 -29.42 -4.60
CA LYS A 3 -19.96 -29.01 -3.87
C LYS A 3 -20.78 -28.04 -4.72
N PHE A 4 -22.10 -28.15 -4.61
CA PHE A 4 -23.05 -27.17 -5.13
C PHE A 4 -23.58 -26.34 -3.96
N SER A 5 -23.46 -25.01 -4.04
CA SER A 5 -23.93 -24.14 -2.95
C SER A 5 -25.41 -23.76 -3.04
N LYS A 6 -26.07 -23.94 -4.19
CA LYS A 6 -27.49 -23.57 -4.43
C LYS A 6 -28.26 -24.60 -5.28
N GLY A 7 -28.04 -25.89 -5.05
CA GLY A 7 -28.67 -26.95 -5.86
C GLY A 7 -28.12 -27.03 -7.29
N ILE A 8 -28.88 -27.62 -8.21
CA ILE A 8 -28.40 -28.00 -9.56
C ILE A 8 -28.00 -26.80 -10.46
N LEU A 9 -28.57 -25.62 -10.20
CA LEU A 9 -28.25 -24.37 -10.91
C LEU A 9 -27.22 -23.51 -10.17
N GLY A 10 -26.72 -23.98 -9.01
CA GLY A 10 -25.75 -23.25 -8.22
C GLY A 10 -24.33 -23.36 -8.76
N PRO A 11 -23.44 -22.42 -8.41
CA PRO A 11 -22.05 -22.50 -8.83
C PRO A 11 -21.36 -23.72 -8.22
N ILE A 12 -20.63 -24.44 -9.07
CA ILE A 12 -19.84 -25.62 -8.68
C ILE A 12 -18.56 -25.13 -8.01
N SER A 13 -18.23 -25.69 -6.84
CA SER A 13 -16.95 -25.46 -6.16
C SER A 13 -16.21 -26.77 -5.98
N GLY A 14 -14.99 -26.88 -6.51
CA GLY A 14 -14.16 -28.08 -6.46
C GLY A 14 -14.10 -28.84 -7.79
N LYS A 15 -13.40 -29.99 -7.76
CA LYS A 15 -13.08 -30.78 -8.96
C LYS A 15 -14.17 -31.81 -9.29
N ILE A 16 -14.68 -31.77 -10.52
CA ILE A 16 -15.56 -32.78 -11.15
C ILE A 16 -14.85 -33.27 -12.41
N GLY A 17 -14.26 -34.48 -12.34
CA GLY A 17 -13.53 -35.07 -13.46
C GLY A 17 -12.43 -34.13 -14.01
N PRO A 18 -12.46 -33.76 -15.30
CA PRO A 18 -11.47 -32.88 -15.92
C PRO A 18 -11.76 -31.39 -15.70
N VAL A 19 -12.75 -31.02 -14.87
CA VAL A 19 -13.14 -29.62 -14.65
C VAL A 19 -13.06 -29.27 -13.17
N ILE A 20 -12.69 -28.03 -12.86
CA ILE A 20 -12.69 -27.45 -11.52
C ILE A 20 -13.60 -26.23 -11.56
N GLY A 21 -14.65 -26.24 -10.75
CA GLY A 21 -15.45 -25.06 -10.47
C GLY A 21 -14.84 -24.26 -9.33
N SER A 22 -14.83 -22.94 -9.46
CA SER A 22 -14.40 -22.02 -8.41
C SER A 22 -15.10 -20.68 -8.56
N SER A 23 -15.07 -19.88 -7.52
CA SER A 23 -15.66 -18.54 -7.51
C SER A 23 -14.67 -17.51 -7.02
N TRP A 24 -14.67 -16.33 -7.63
CA TRP A 24 -13.84 -15.20 -7.24
C TRP A 24 -14.67 -13.93 -7.36
N LYS A 25 -14.69 -13.13 -6.29
CA LYS A 25 -15.56 -11.95 -6.16
C LYS A 25 -17.02 -12.22 -6.63
N ASN A 26 -17.60 -13.35 -6.18
CA ASN A 26 -18.95 -13.83 -6.56
C ASN A 26 -19.17 -14.19 -8.04
N ILE A 27 -18.13 -14.16 -8.87
CA ILE A 27 -18.19 -14.64 -10.25
C ILE A 27 -17.75 -16.10 -10.26
N ALA A 28 -18.63 -16.99 -10.72
CA ALA A 28 -18.33 -18.41 -10.87
C ALA A 28 -17.64 -18.67 -12.21
N TYR A 29 -16.58 -19.48 -12.19
CA TYR A 29 -15.84 -19.87 -13.38
C TYR A 29 -15.50 -21.36 -13.33
N LEU A 30 -15.50 -21.98 -14.50
CA LEU A 30 -15.05 -23.35 -14.73
C LEU A 30 -13.71 -23.30 -15.42
N LYS A 31 -12.74 -24.06 -14.91
CA LYS A 31 -11.44 -24.25 -15.53
C LYS A 31 -11.18 -25.73 -15.73
N THR A 32 -10.43 -26.08 -16.77
CA THR A 32 -9.90 -27.43 -16.93
C THR A 32 -9.01 -27.76 -15.73
N ALA A 33 -9.20 -28.94 -15.16
CA ALA A 33 -8.31 -29.52 -14.19
C ALA A 33 -7.00 -29.83 -14.91
N ASP A 34 -6.04 -28.91 -14.82
CA ASP A 34 -4.70 -29.08 -15.40
C ASP A 34 -4.14 -30.47 -15.06
N ILE A 35 -4.04 -31.33 -16.07
CA ILE A 35 -3.31 -32.60 -16.02
C ILE A 35 -1.83 -32.29 -16.30
N LYS A 36 -1.26 -31.29 -15.62
CA LYS A 36 0.16 -31.02 -15.72
C LYS A 36 0.89 -32.17 -15.02
N LYS A 37 1.67 -32.95 -15.77
CA LYS A 37 2.60 -33.94 -15.18
C LYS A 37 3.40 -33.19 -14.12
N LYS A 38 3.34 -33.64 -12.86
CA LYS A 38 4.19 -33.11 -11.79
C LYS A 38 5.63 -33.17 -12.29
N SER A 39 6.24 -32.01 -12.52
CA SER A 39 7.64 -31.91 -12.89
C SER A 39 8.47 -32.05 -11.62
N ASN A 40 9.39 -33.01 -11.57
CA ASN A 40 10.37 -33.12 -10.49
C ASN A 40 11.54 -32.13 -10.64
N LYS A 41 11.54 -31.27 -11.67
CA LYS A 41 12.56 -30.23 -11.84
C LYS A 41 12.28 -29.09 -10.86
N GLY A 42 13.24 -28.80 -10.00
CA GLY A 42 13.20 -27.63 -9.11
C GLY A 42 13.12 -26.32 -9.90
N PRO A 43 12.73 -25.22 -9.24
CA PRO A 43 12.64 -23.91 -9.89
C PRO A 43 14.00 -23.48 -10.42
N SER A 44 14.03 -22.94 -11.64
CA SER A 44 15.25 -22.38 -12.24
C SER A 44 15.78 -21.21 -11.40
N PRO A 45 17.08 -20.84 -11.52
CA PRO A 45 17.63 -19.69 -10.80
C PRO A 45 16.82 -18.40 -11.01
N ALA A 46 16.35 -18.16 -12.23
CA ALA A 46 15.50 -17.02 -12.56
C ALA A 46 14.12 -17.09 -11.86
N GLN A 47 13.51 -18.28 -11.78
CA GLN A 47 12.26 -18.48 -11.03
C GLN A 47 12.47 -18.27 -9.53
N GLN A 48 13.60 -18.73 -8.98
CA GLN A 48 13.94 -18.51 -7.58
C GLN A 48 14.11 -17.02 -7.27
N ALA A 49 14.85 -16.28 -8.11
CA ALA A 49 15.00 -14.83 -7.97
C ALA A 49 13.64 -14.11 -7.99
N HIS A 50 12.74 -14.50 -8.90
CA HIS A 50 11.39 -13.95 -8.95
C HIS A 50 10.58 -14.24 -7.68
N HIS A 51 10.58 -15.49 -7.20
CA HIS A 51 9.88 -15.87 -5.96
C HIS A 51 10.41 -15.10 -4.75
N LYS A 52 11.73 -14.91 -4.67
CA LYS A 52 12.36 -14.17 -3.59
C LYS A 52 12.03 -12.68 -3.64
N LYS A 53 12.09 -12.05 -4.83
CA LYS A 53 11.63 -10.67 -5.04
C LYS A 53 10.17 -10.51 -4.64
N PHE A 54 9.29 -11.41 -5.06
CA PHE A 54 7.88 -11.39 -4.70
C PHE A 54 7.67 -11.48 -3.17
N GLY A 55 8.37 -12.40 -2.51
CA GLY A 55 8.31 -12.59 -1.06
C GLY A 55 8.90 -11.41 -0.27
N PHE A 56 9.91 -10.73 -0.81
CA PHE A 56 10.45 -9.49 -0.24
C PHE A 56 9.38 -8.39 -0.20
N ILE A 57 8.76 -8.10 -1.34
CA ILE A 57 7.73 -7.05 -1.47
C ILE A 57 6.52 -7.36 -0.62
N THR A 58 6.06 -8.61 -0.63
CA THR A 58 4.88 -9.01 0.15
C THR A 58 5.08 -8.76 1.65
N ARG A 59 6.30 -9.02 2.16
CA ARG A 59 6.64 -8.75 3.56
C ARG A 59 6.75 -7.26 3.83
N TRP A 60 7.42 -6.52 2.96
CA TRP A 60 7.60 -5.08 3.06
C TRP A 60 6.26 -4.31 2.99
N LEU A 61 5.32 -4.77 2.17
CA LEU A 61 4.01 -4.13 2.00
C LEU A 61 3.09 -4.34 3.20
N LYS A 62 3.27 -5.44 3.94
CA LYS A 62 2.37 -5.87 5.03
C LYS A 62 2.01 -4.76 6.03
N PRO A 63 2.95 -4.00 6.61
CA PRO A 63 2.62 -2.90 7.53
C PRO A 63 1.80 -1.77 6.87
N LEU A 64 1.91 -1.60 5.54
CA LEU A 64 1.22 -0.55 4.79
C LEU A 64 -0.19 -0.93 4.33
N HIS A 65 -0.63 -2.18 4.53
CA HIS A 65 -1.92 -2.67 4.05
C HIS A 65 -3.12 -1.77 4.41
N PRO A 66 -3.29 -1.29 5.65
CA PRO A 66 -4.44 -0.45 6.00
C PRO A 66 -4.52 0.83 5.17
N TYR A 67 -3.37 1.47 4.92
CA TYR A 67 -3.29 2.71 4.16
C TYR A 67 -3.45 2.47 2.66
N ILE A 68 -2.87 1.39 2.13
CA ILE A 68 -3.00 0.99 0.72
C ILE A 68 -4.45 0.67 0.35
N VAL A 69 -5.18 -0.02 1.23
CA VAL A 69 -6.59 -0.32 1.00
C VAL A 69 -7.40 0.97 0.82
N THR A 70 -7.04 2.04 1.52
CA THR A 70 -7.69 3.35 1.31
C THR A 70 -7.15 4.05 0.06
N GLY A 71 -5.82 4.11 -0.09
CA GLY A 71 -5.13 4.83 -1.18
C GLY A 71 -5.31 4.26 -2.58
N TYR A 72 -5.77 3.01 -2.73
CA TYR A 72 -6.03 2.38 -4.03
C TYR A 72 -7.51 2.06 -4.27
N ARG A 73 -8.40 2.48 -3.36
CA ARG A 73 -9.83 2.12 -3.37
C ARG A 73 -10.56 2.51 -4.66
N ASN A 74 -10.23 3.66 -5.22
CA ASN A 74 -10.79 4.17 -6.47
C ASN A 74 -10.36 3.39 -7.72
N LEU A 75 -9.22 2.69 -7.67
CA LEU A 75 -8.67 1.93 -8.80
C LEU A 75 -9.02 0.44 -8.76
N ALA A 76 -9.40 -0.08 -7.59
CA ALA A 76 -9.74 -1.49 -7.38
C ALA A 76 -11.10 -1.86 -8.02
N LYS A 77 -11.12 -2.03 -9.35
CA LYS A 77 -12.28 -2.56 -10.09
C LYS A 77 -12.25 -4.09 -10.09
N SER A 78 -11.31 -4.67 -10.83
CA SER A 78 -11.10 -6.11 -10.92
C SER A 78 -10.12 -6.61 -9.87
N ASN A 79 -8.96 -5.99 -9.73
CA ASN A 79 -7.93 -6.39 -8.77
C ASN A 79 -8.24 -5.91 -7.34
N THR A 80 -7.55 -6.47 -6.35
CA THR A 80 -7.53 -5.92 -4.98
C THR A 80 -6.60 -4.72 -4.93
N GLU A 81 -6.87 -3.80 -4.01
CA GLU A 81 -6.10 -2.59 -3.72
C GLU A 81 -4.62 -2.94 -3.47
N VAL A 82 -4.39 -3.94 -2.63
CA VAL A 82 -3.05 -4.43 -2.28
C VAL A 82 -2.32 -5.01 -3.51
N ASN A 83 -3.01 -5.70 -4.42
CA ASN A 83 -2.38 -6.21 -5.64
C ASN A 83 -2.01 -5.10 -6.63
N LEU A 84 -2.81 -4.03 -6.68
CA LEU A 84 -2.50 -2.86 -7.50
C LEU A 84 -1.26 -2.13 -6.97
N ALA A 85 -1.19 -1.90 -5.65
CA ALA A 85 -0.02 -1.31 -5.01
C ALA A 85 1.22 -2.20 -5.18
N PHE A 86 1.07 -3.51 -4.97
CA PHE A 86 2.14 -4.48 -5.19
C PHE A 86 2.71 -4.36 -6.61
N SER A 87 1.84 -4.33 -7.62
CA SER A 87 2.25 -4.19 -9.03
C SER A 87 3.00 -2.88 -9.26
N ASP A 88 2.47 -1.76 -8.76
CA ASP A 88 3.12 -0.45 -8.91
C ASP A 88 4.52 -0.45 -8.29
N ILE A 89 4.68 -0.99 -7.09
CA ILE A 89 5.96 -1.07 -6.38
C ILE A 89 6.92 -2.04 -7.08
N TYR A 90 6.43 -3.22 -7.49
CA TYR A 90 7.22 -4.25 -8.16
C TYR A 90 7.93 -3.72 -9.42
N HIS A 91 7.23 -2.87 -10.18
CA HIS A 91 7.69 -2.33 -11.46
C HIS A 91 8.44 -1.00 -11.37
N HIS A 92 8.15 -0.13 -10.38
CA HIS A 92 8.69 1.23 -10.36
C HIS A 92 9.58 1.55 -9.16
N ALA A 93 9.39 0.89 -8.02
CA ALA A 93 10.04 1.26 -6.76
C ALA A 93 11.18 0.32 -6.36
N ILE A 94 11.39 -0.79 -7.07
CA ILE A 94 12.45 -1.76 -6.73
C ILE A 94 13.51 -1.77 -7.79
N THR A 95 14.74 -1.58 -7.34
CA THR A 95 15.94 -1.66 -8.15
C THR A 95 16.85 -2.79 -7.66
N GLY A 96 17.83 -3.16 -8.48
CA GLY A 96 18.78 -4.22 -8.18
C GLY A 96 18.32 -5.61 -8.62
N VAL A 97 19.17 -6.60 -8.32
CA VAL A 97 18.96 -8.02 -8.61
C VAL A 97 19.13 -8.77 -7.31
N TYR A 98 18.23 -9.71 -7.03
CA TYR A 98 18.32 -10.54 -5.83
C TYR A 98 19.72 -11.18 -5.70
N PRO A 99 20.34 -11.18 -4.50
CA PRO A 99 19.79 -10.79 -3.20
C PRO A 99 19.75 -9.29 -2.89
N ASP A 100 20.45 -8.47 -3.67
CA ASP A 100 20.66 -7.05 -3.40
C ASP A 100 19.51 -6.20 -3.99
N LEU A 101 18.33 -6.36 -3.41
CA LEU A 101 17.15 -5.56 -3.75
C LEU A 101 17.13 -4.27 -2.92
N ILE A 102 16.95 -3.14 -3.59
CA ILE A 102 16.86 -1.82 -2.96
C ILE A 102 15.50 -1.21 -3.29
N ILE A 103 14.90 -0.55 -2.30
CA ILE A 103 13.65 0.17 -2.47
C ILE A 103 13.97 1.65 -2.69
N ASN A 104 13.52 2.18 -3.82
CA ASN A 104 13.49 3.61 -4.06
C ASN A 104 12.20 4.19 -3.47
N TYR A 105 12.33 4.79 -2.28
CA TYR A 105 11.23 5.39 -1.52
C TYR A 105 10.54 6.55 -2.23
N GLU A 106 11.22 7.29 -3.11
CA GLU A 106 10.61 8.37 -3.89
C GLU A 106 9.60 7.84 -4.90
N ASN A 107 9.84 6.63 -5.41
CA ASN A 107 8.97 5.97 -6.38
C ASN A 107 7.89 5.08 -5.72
N VAL A 108 7.92 4.91 -4.40
CA VAL A 108 6.88 4.20 -3.66
C VAL A 108 5.60 5.01 -3.69
N ARG A 109 4.50 4.35 -4.04
CA ARG A 109 3.16 4.93 -4.05
C ARG A 109 2.28 4.21 -3.04
N ILE A 110 1.81 4.95 -2.05
CA ILE A 110 0.86 4.45 -1.05
C ILE A 110 -0.58 4.73 -1.49
N SER A 111 -0.77 5.83 -2.22
CA SER A 111 -2.06 6.26 -2.74
C SER A 111 -1.94 6.67 -4.20
N LYS A 112 -2.98 6.37 -4.98
CA LYS A 112 -3.03 6.65 -6.42
C LYS A 112 -4.43 7.06 -6.84
N GLY A 113 -4.60 8.32 -7.17
CA GLY A 113 -5.88 8.82 -7.63
C GLY A 113 -5.83 10.21 -8.22
N ASN A 114 -6.99 10.79 -8.46
CA ASN A 114 -7.16 12.03 -9.22
C ASN A 114 -7.56 13.22 -8.34
N LEU A 115 -7.65 13.04 -7.01
CA LEU A 115 -7.87 14.17 -6.11
C LEU A 115 -6.59 15.04 -6.10
N PRO A 116 -6.71 16.37 -6.16
CA PRO A 116 -5.55 17.24 -5.98
C PRO A 116 -4.88 16.99 -4.64
N GLY A 117 -3.55 16.97 -4.63
CA GLY A 117 -2.78 16.83 -3.40
C GLY A 117 -2.76 18.10 -2.56
N LEU A 118 -1.77 18.19 -1.69
CA LEU A 118 -1.43 19.39 -0.93
C LEU A 118 -0.28 20.14 -1.62
N ASP A 119 -0.18 21.44 -1.35
CA ASP A 119 0.90 22.29 -1.88
C ASP A 119 1.90 22.59 -0.75
N GLU A 120 3.17 22.71 -1.12
CA GLU A 120 4.26 23.12 -0.20
C GLU A 120 4.27 22.39 1.15
N VAL A 121 4.07 21.05 1.12
CA VAL A 121 4.04 20.25 2.35
C VAL A 121 5.42 20.22 2.99
N GLN A 122 5.47 20.58 4.27
CA GLN A 122 6.65 20.49 5.11
C GLN A 122 6.38 19.54 6.26
N ALA A 123 7.39 18.74 6.60
CA ALA A 123 7.36 17.80 7.72
C ALA A 123 8.53 18.06 8.65
N LYS A 124 8.25 18.23 9.94
CA LYS A 124 9.28 18.48 10.95
C LYS A 124 8.94 17.77 12.26
N LEU A 125 9.94 17.11 12.85
CA LEU A 125 9.81 16.62 14.22
C LEU A 125 9.77 17.79 15.19
N SER A 126 8.67 17.93 15.93
CA SER A 126 8.51 18.92 17.00
C SER A 126 8.97 18.39 18.36
N SER A 127 8.93 17.07 18.54
CA SER A 127 9.48 16.35 19.70
C SER A 127 10.01 14.99 19.23
N SER A 128 10.56 14.20 20.16
CA SER A 128 11.08 12.85 19.88
C SER A 128 10.06 11.89 19.25
N ASN A 129 8.76 12.10 19.50
CA ASN A 129 7.67 11.25 19.03
C ASN A 129 6.55 11.98 18.27
N THR A 130 6.71 13.28 18.00
CA THR A 130 5.65 14.10 17.38
C THR A 130 6.13 14.72 16.07
N LEU A 131 5.47 14.31 14.99
CA LEU A 131 5.65 14.86 13.66
C LEU A 131 4.63 15.97 13.42
N THR A 132 5.11 17.17 13.12
CA THR A 132 4.27 18.29 12.68
C THR A 132 4.39 18.48 11.19
N LEU A 133 3.23 18.58 10.54
CA LEU A 133 3.07 18.84 9.12
C LEU A 133 2.43 20.21 8.94
N THR A 134 2.91 20.96 7.97
CA THR A 134 2.28 22.19 7.50
C THR A 134 2.17 22.16 5.99
N TRP A 135 1.11 22.74 5.44
CA TRP A 135 0.90 22.77 3.99
C TRP A 135 0.07 23.99 3.59
N GLU A 136 0.17 24.34 2.32
CA GLU A 136 -0.74 25.26 1.67
C GLU A 136 -1.85 24.54 0.92
N THR A 137 -2.95 25.26 0.71
CA THR A 137 -4.16 24.71 0.11
C THR A 137 -4.48 25.44 -1.18
N SER A 138 -4.31 24.79 -2.32
CA SER A 138 -5.07 25.13 -3.53
C SER A 138 -6.41 24.40 -3.55
N TYR A 139 -7.44 25.12 -4.01
CA TYR A 139 -8.79 24.61 -4.21
C TYR A 139 -9.11 24.37 -5.68
N GLU A 140 -8.11 24.46 -6.54
CA GLU A 140 -8.32 24.26 -7.98
C GLU A 140 -8.54 22.77 -8.31
N HIS A 141 -9.13 22.51 -9.47
CA HIS A 141 -9.22 21.17 -10.06
C HIS A 141 -9.99 20.10 -9.25
N GLY A 142 -11.01 20.52 -8.47
CA GLY A 142 -11.95 19.59 -7.82
C GLY A 142 -11.54 19.08 -6.43
N ALA A 143 -10.60 19.79 -5.79
CA ALA A 143 -10.31 19.72 -4.37
C ALA A 143 -11.49 20.25 -3.54
N SER A 144 -11.75 19.62 -2.40
CA SER A 144 -12.78 20.06 -1.47
C SER A 144 -12.16 20.51 -0.14
N PHE A 145 -12.83 21.45 0.53
CA PHE A 145 -12.41 21.97 1.84
C PHE A 145 -12.49 20.91 2.94
N ASP A 146 -13.35 19.91 2.76
CA ASP A 146 -13.58 18.80 3.68
C ASP A 146 -12.79 17.53 3.32
N ASP A 147 -11.92 17.58 2.30
CA ASP A 147 -10.97 16.50 2.03
C ASP A 147 -10.13 16.25 3.28
N LEU A 148 -9.89 14.99 3.57
CA LEU A 148 -9.21 14.52 4.77
C LEU A 148 -7.78 14.10 4.48
N LEU A 149 -6.90 14.31 5.45
CA LEU A 149 -5.50 13.95 5.39
C LEU A 149 -5.31 12.44 5.63
N MET A 150 -4.42 11.83 4.86
CA MET A 150 -3.85 10.52 5.14
C MET A 150 -2.33 10.68 5.26
N LEU A 151 -1.81 10.39 6.45
CA LEU A 151 -0.38 10.40 6.77
C LEU A 151 0.07 8.96 7.01
N VAL A 152 1.22 8.60 6.43
CA VAL A 152 1.87 7.32 6.68
C VAL A 152 3.36 7.55 6.92
N ILE A 153 3.87 7.00 8.00
CA ILE A 153 5.29 6.89 8.28
C ILE A 153 5.71 5.42 8.22
N LEU A 154 6.88 5.16 7.67
CA LEU A 154 7.42 3.81 7.47
C LEU A 154 8.87 3.77 7.94
N ASN A 155 9.18 2.82 8.82
CA ASN A 155 10.55 2.46 9.14
C ASN A 155 10.86 1.06 8.56
N ASP A 156 11.89 0.99 7.73
CA ASP A 156 12.28 -0.23 7.03
C ASP A 156 12.95 -1.25 7.97
N GLU A 157 13.82 -0.76 8.87
CA GLU A 157 14.61 -1.58 9.80
C GLU A 157 13.73 -2.43 10.73
N LEU A 158 12.67 -1.83 11.26
CA LEU A 158 11.69 -2.44 12.14
C LEU A 158 10.54 -3.08 11.36
N SER A 159 10.44 -2.82 10.05
CA SER A 159 9.32 -3.24 9.21
C SER A 159 7.96 -2.83 9.78
N LEU A 160 7.90 -1.60 10.32
CA LEU A 160 6.73 -1.02 10.96
C LEU A 160 6.28 0.23 10.20
N ALA A 161 4.97 0.39 10.11
CA ALA A 161 4.34 1.61 9.64
C ALA A 161 3.35 2.11 10.69
N ASP A 162 3.20 3.42 10.75
CA ASP A 162 2.24 4.10 11.61
C ASP A 162 1.68 5.32 10.86
N GLY A 163 0.65 5.95 11.40
CA GLY A 163 -0.06 7.03 10.75
C GLY A 163 -1.56 6.84 10.82
N PHE A 164 -2.29 7.69 10.11
CA PHE A 164 -3.73 7.73 10.16
C PHE A 164 -4.32 8.06 8.80
N THR A 165 -5.60 7.74 8.65
CA THR A 165 -6.41 8.17 7.51
C THR A 165 -7.66 8.85 8.04
N GLY A 166 -7.86 10.11 7.70
CA GLY A 166 -9.03 10.87 8.13
C GLY A 166 -8.74 11.86 9.27
N GLY A 167 -9.81 12.45 9.82
CA GLY A 167 -9.78 13.29 11.02
C GLY A 167 -9.33 14.73 10.81
N ILE A 168 -8.32 14.96 9.97
CA ILE A 168 -7.76 16.30 9.72
C ILE A 168 -8.18 16.77 8.34
N LYS A 169 -8.81 17.94 8.26
CA LYS A 169 -9.30 18.53 7.01
C LYS A 169 -8.18 19.25 6.26
N ARG A 170 -8.31 19.34 4.94
CA ARG A 170 -7.47 20.16 4.06
C ARG A 170 -7.31 21.58 4.59
N THR A 171 -8.40 22.19 5.07
CA THR A 171 -8.43 23.55 5.60
C THR A 171 -7.67 23.74 6.92
N ALA A 172 -7.27 22.66 7.61
CA ALA A 172 -6.54 22.78 8.86
C ALA A 172 -5.15 23.40 8.66
N LYS A 173 -4.52 23.21 7.49
CA LYS A 173 -3.16 23.66 7.14
C LYS A 173 -2.02 23.18 8.03
N THR A 174 -2.35 22.49 9.13
CA THR A 174 -1.40 21.94 10.08
C THR A 174 -1.93 20.64 10.67
N CYS A 175 -1.01 19.75 11.03
CA CYS A 175 -1.27 18.49 11.72
C CYS A 175 -0.11 18.19 12.66
N SER A 176 -0.41 17.88 13.91
CA SER A 176 0.57 17.26 14.83
C SER A 176 0.15 15.82 15.08
N PHE A 177 1.04 14.88 14.75
CA PHE A 177 0.82 13.46 14.89
C PHE A 177 1.86 12.87 15.83
N SER A 178 1.40 12.30 16.94
CA SER A 178 2.23 11.52 17.85
C SER A 178 2.24 10.06 17.40
N PHE A 179 3.40 9.58 16.97
CA PHE A 179 3.58 8.20 16.51
C PHE A 179 4.01 7.27 17.64
N ASN A 180 3.93 5.97 17.38
CA ASN A 180 4.28 4.91 18.32
C ASN A 180 5.71 5.07 18.87
N GLU A 181 5.86 4.94 20.19
CA GLU A 181 7.15 5.05 20.89
C GLU A 181 8.23 4.11 20.35
N VAL A 182 7.85 2.96 19.77
CA VAL A 182 8.78 2.01 19.15
C VAL A 182 9.57 2.63 17.98
N LEU A 183 9.06 3.68 17.34
CA LEU A 183 9.72 4.37 16.24
C LEU A 183 10.63 5.52 16.70
N VAL A 184 10.60 5.88 17.99
CA VAL A 184 11.43 6.96 18.54
C VAL A 184 12.90 6.57 18.44
N GLY A 185 13.73 7.50 17.96
CA GLY A 185 15.17 7.27 17.78
C GLY A 185 15.55 6.53 16.50
N HIS A 186 14.56 6.12 15.68
CA HIS A 186 14.80 5.49 14.39
C HIS A 186 14.42 6.41 13.22
N PRO A 187 15.15 6.38 12.10
CA PRO A 187 14.77 7.13 10.92
C PRO A 187 13.50 6.57 10.26
N PHE A 188 12.67 7.40 9.67
CA PHE A 188 11.49 6.93 8.95
C PHE A 188 11.20 7.74 7.70
N HIS A 189 10.51 7.11 6.75
CA HIS A 189 10.03 7.72 5.51
C HIS A 189 8.60 8.20 5.71
N ALA A 190 8.30 9.45 5.37
CA ALA A 190 6.96 10.02 5.50
C ALA A 190 6.28 10.23 4.15
N TYR A 191 4.99 9.93 4.11
CA TYR A 191 4.13 10.09 2.94
C TYR A 191 2.81 10.74 3.34
N VAL A 192 2.31 11.59 2.46
CA VAL A 192 1.00 12.23 2.65
C VAL A 192 0.12 12.07 1.42
N SER A 193 -1.18 12.03 1.64
CA SER A 193 -2.19 12.03 0.59
C SER A 193 -3.50 12.57 1.12
N MET A 194 -4.41 12.91 0.22
CA MET A 194 -5.75 13.38 0.53
C MET A 194 -6.79 12.31 0.17
N VAL A 195 -7.85 12.25 0.97
CA VAL A 195 -8.99 11.36 0.80
C VAL A 195 -10.25 12.22 0.85
N SER A 196 -11.18 12.08 -0.10
CA SER A 196 -12.43 12.82 -0.05
C SER A 196 -13.27 12.42 1.17
N LEU A 197 -14.15 13.32 1.64
CA LEU A 197 -14.99 13.07 2.82
C LEU A 197 -15.82 11.78 2.72
N ASP A 198 -16.29 11.44 1.50
CA ASP A 198 -17.05 10.22 1.21
C ASP A 198 -16.17 8.96 1.07
N GLY A 199 -14.84 9.10 1.15
CA GLY A 199 -13.86 8.02 1.01
C GLY A 199 -13.78 7.40 -0.38
N ARG A 200 -14.33 8.05 -1.42
CA ARG A 200 -14.38 7.50 -2.79
C ARG A 200 -13.25 7.96 -3.69
N ARG A 201 -12.68 9.13 -3.42
CA ARG A 201 -11.56 9.71 -4.18
C ARG A 201 -10.35 9.86 -3.28
N VAL A 202 -9.18 9.70 -3.87
CA VAL A 202 -7.90 9.83 -3.19
C VAL A 202 -6.91 10.56 -4.09
N SER A 203 -5.90 11.21 -3.52
CA SER A 203 -4.82 11.84 -4.28
C SER A 203 -3.69 10.86 -4.56
N TYR A 204 -2.76 11.25 -5.44
CA TYR A 204 -1.44 10.64 -5.43
C TYR A 204 -0.76 10.88 -4.07
N SER A 205 -0.02 9.88 -3.58
CA SER A 205 0.85 10.05 -2.42
C SER A 205 2.05 10.92 -2.76
N GLN A 206 2.35 11.87 -1.89
CA GLN A 206 3.54 12.71 -1.94
C GLN A 206 4.54 12.21 -0.91
N TYR A 207 5.78 11.99 -1.34
CA TYR A 207 6.87 11.61 -0.45
C TYR A 207 7.47 12.87 0.17
N LEU A 208 7.57 12.90 1.50
CA LEU A 208 8.07 14.05 2.27
C LEU A 208 9.54 13.92 2.64
N GLY A 209 10.20 12.86 2.21
CA GLY A 209 11.59 12.59 2.53
C GLY A 209 11.79 11.60 3.68
N LYS A 210 13.06 11.35 3.97
CA LYS A 210 13.53 10.59 5.12
C LYS A 210 13.70 11.58 6.28
N ILE A 211 13.05 11.30 7.39
CA ILE A 211 13.12 12.10 8.61
C ILE A 211 14.07 11.38 9.56
N GLU A 212 15.14 12.06 9.90
CA GLU A 212 16.10 11.59 10.90
C GLU A 212 15.59 11.90 12.30
N PRO A 213 15.83 11.02 13.29
CA PRO A 213 15.45 11.28 14.68
C PRO A 213 16.17 12.53 15.18
N ILE A 214 15.57 13.21 16.16
CA ILE A 214 16.24 14.30 16.86
C ILE A 214 17.44 13.69 17.59
N SER A 215 18.65 13.96 17.09
CA SER A 215 19.88 13.63 17.80
C SER A 215 19.90 14.43 19.10
N GLU A 216 19.97 13.74 20.24
CA GLU A 216 20.44 14.37 21.48
C GLU A 216 21.92 14.72 21.28
N SER A 217 22.18 15.84 20.60
CA SER A 217 23.52 16.39 20.51
C SER A 217 23.86 17.02 21.86
N GLY A 218 24.59 16.24 22.66
CA GLY A 218 25.67 16.68 23.56
C GLY A 218 25.36 17.81 24.54
N VAL A 219 25.23 17.42 25.81
CA VAL A 219 25.75 18.22 26.93
C VAL A 219 27.26 18.39 26.78
#